data_AF-A0A1H7QUA2-F1
#
_entry.id   AF-A0A1H7QUA2-F1
#
_cell.length_a   1.000
_cell.length_b   1.000
_cell.length_c   1.000
_cell.angle_alpha   90.00
_cell.angle_beta   90.00
_cell.angle_gamma   90.00
#
_symmetry.space_group_name_H-M   'P 1'
#
loop_
_entity.id
_entity.type
_entity.pdbx_description
1 polymer ?
#
loop_
_entity_poly.entity_id
_entity_poly.type
_entity_poly.pdbx_seq_one_letter_code
_entity_poly.pdbx_strand_id
1 'polypeptide(L)'
;MQSAFPEDVQHETAAAYFWAGVVTGVLHFEDARAWAFSVIEALDAPPIEVIEVATARDRVACIDALQAAAHGGDLLCAGPWLFADLLNQLEAGARPVPETIYAAMRVASTTGLPDDCYYAFDALDDELQMAINNVCFTVDQARHDLIKTLVQYANQ
;
A
#
# COMPACT_ATOMS: atom_id res chain seq x y z
N MET A 1 6.08 -11.57 8.21
CA MET A 1 5.29 -10.33 8.26
C MET A 1 3.87 -10.74 7.94
N GLN A 2 2.95 -10.66 8.90
CA GLN A 2 1.59 -11.18 8.75
C GLN A 2 0.72 -10.02 8.25
N SER A 3 0.60 -9.86 6.94
CA SER A 3 -0.48 -9.07 6.38
C SER A 3 -1.76 -9.84 6.69
N ALA A 4 -2.45 -9.46 7.77
CA ALA A 4 -3.67 -10.12 8.21
C ALA A 4 -4.81 -9.71 7.27
N PHE A 5 -4.78 -10.24 6.05
CA PHE A 5 -5.96 -10.26 5.21
C PHE A 5 -7.09 -10.94 6.00
N PRO A 6 -8.36 -10.53 5.82
CA PRO A 6 -9.50 -11.33 6.24
C PRO A 6 -9.35 -12.80 5.79
N GLU A 7 -9.85 -13.74 6.60
CA GLU A 7 -9.67 -15.19 6.38
C GLU A 7 -10.21 -15.70 5.03
N ASP A 8 -11.06 -14.92 4.36
CA ASP A 8 -11.75 -15.23 3.11
C ASP A 8 -11.30 -14.38 1.91
N VAL A 9 -10.19 -13.65 2.01
CA VAL A 9 -9.66 -12.87 0.88
C VAL A 9 -9.25 -13.79 -0.26
N GLN A 10 -9.78 -13.49 -1.45
CA GLN A 10 -9.40 -14.13 -2.70
C GLN A 10 -7.94 -13.81 -3.07
N HIS A 11 -7.24 -14.78 -3.68
CA HIS A 11 -5.83 -14.62 -4.05
C HIS A 11 -5.60 -13.46 -5.02
N GLU A 12 -6.56 -13.20 -5.90
CA GLU A 12 -6.55 -12.10 -6.85
C GLU A 12 -6.59 -10.75 -6.14
N THR A 13 -7.41 -10.63 -5.08
CA THR A 13 -7.47 -9.41 -4.25
C THR A 13 -6.21 -9.24 -3.40
N ALA A 14 -5.66 -10.33 -2.85
CA ALA A 14 -4.36 -10.28 -2.16
C ALA A 14 -3.24 -9.86 -3.14
N ALA A 15 -3.23 -10.39 -4.37
CA ALA A 15 -2.30 -10.00 -5.42
C ALA A 15 -2.46 -8.53 -5.79
N ALA A 16 -3.69 -8.00 -5.87
CA ALA A 16 -3.97 -6.59 -6.12
C ALA A 16 -3.35 -5.68 -5.04
N TYR A 17 -3.43 -6.09 -3.78
CA TYR A 17 -2.75 -5.41 -2.66
C TYR A 17 -1.23 -5.41 -2.81
N PHE A 18 -0.62 -6.57 -3.09
CA PHE A 18 0.84 -6.64 -3.27
C PHE A 18 1.29 -5.85 -4.49
N TRP A 19 0.55 -5.93 -5.60
CA TRP A 19 0.82 -5.17 -6.82
C TRP A 19 0.83 -3.67 -6.52
N ALA A 20 -0.26 -3.15 -5.95
CA ALA A 20 -0.39 -1.73 -5.62
C ALA A 20 0.68 -1.30 -4.61
N GLY A 21 0.93 -2.09 -3.56
CA GLY A 21 1.94 -1.81 -2.55
C GLY A 21 3.37 -1.76 -3.11
N VAL A 22 3.74 -2.69 -3.99
CA VAL A 22 5.07 -2.72 -4.62
C VAL A 22 5.23 -1.57 -5.61
N VAL A 23 4.21 -1.26 -6.42
CA VAL A 23 4.25 -0.17 -7.41
C VAL A 23 4.38 1.19 -6.70
N THR A 24 3.60 1.42 -5.65
CA THR A 24 3.59 2.65 -4.84
C THR A 24 4.80 2.78 -3.92
N GLY A 25 5.53 1.68 -3.69
CA GLY A 25 6.69 1.63 -2.81
C GLY A 25 6.34 1.56 -1.32
N VAL A 26 5.09 1.20 -0.99
CA VAL A 26 4.64 0.89 0.38
C VAL A 26 5.23 -0.44 0.85
N LEU A 27 5.27 -1.43 -0.05
CA LEU A 27 5.76 -2.78 0.20
C LEU A 27 7.02 -3.09 -0.60
N HIS A 28 7.84 -4.01 -0.10
CA HIS A 28 8.94 -4.55 -0.87
C HIS A 28 8.47 -5.73 -1.73
N PHE A 29 9.06 -5.93 -2.90
CA PHE A 29 8.67 -7.06 -3.76
C PHE A 29 9.01 -8.43 -3.14
N GLU A 30 9.88 -8.47 -2.13
CA GLU A 30 10.17 -9.68 -1.37
C GLU A 30 9.01 -10.07 -0.44
N ASP A 31 8.20 -9.11 0.02
CA ASP A 31 6.98 -9.39 0.79
C ASP A 31 5.95 -10.11 -0.09
N ALA A 32 5.82 -9.67 -1.35
CA ALA A 32 4.97 -10.34 -2.33
C ALA A 32 5.46 -11.75 -2.65
N ARG A 33 6.77 -11.96 -2.77
CA ARG A 33 7.34 -13.31 -2.97
C ARG A 33 7.07 -14.21 -1.77
N ALA A 34 7.23 -13.69 -0.56
CA ALA A 34 6.96 -14.44 0.67
C ALA A 34 5.49 -14.87 0.76
N TRP A 35 4.56 -13.98 0.38
CA TRP A 35 3.15 -14.34 0.26
C TRP A 35 2.90 -15.40 -0.82
N ALA A 36 3.50 -15.26 -1.99
CA ALA A 36 3.31 -16.24 -3.06
C ALA A 36 3.80 -17.64 -2.65
N PHE A 37 4.93 -17.73 -1.92
CA PHE A 37 5.40 -18.99 -1.34
C PHE A 37 4.41 -19.59 -0.34
N SER A 38 3.80 -18.78 0.53
CA SER A 38 2.83 -19.31 1.50
C SER A 38 1.56 -19.85 0.83
N VAL A 39 1.12 -19.23 -0.27
CA VAL A 39 0.00 -19.74 -1.08
C VAL A 39 0.37 -21.07 -1.76
N ILE A 40 1.58 -21.17 -2.33
CA ILE A 40 2.07 -22.42 -2.95
C ILE A 40 2.14 -23.55 -1.92
N GLU A 41 2.60 -23.28 -0.70
CA GLU A 41 2.67 -24.27 0.36
C GLU A 41 1.29 -24.75 0.83
N ALA A 42 0.27 -23.88 0.75
CA ALA A 42 -1.08 -24.17 1.24
C ALA A 42 -1.97 -24.90 0.23
N LEU A 43 -1.64 -24.86 -1.06
CA LEU A 43 -2.48 -25.40 -2.14
C LEU A 43 -1.83 -26.60 -2.83
N ASP A 44 -2.61 -27.66 -3.05
CA ASP A 44 -2.16 -28.82 -3.84
C ASP A 44 -1.90 -28.45 -5.32
N ALA A 45 -2.62 -27.45 -5.83
CA ALA A 45 -2.51 -26.96 -7.20
C ALA A 45 -2.60 -25.42 -7.22
N PRO A 46 -1.49 -24.70 -6.94
CA PRO A 46 -1.49 -23.25 -6.92
C PRO A 46 -1.63 -22.65 -8.34
N PRO A 47 -2.23 -21.45 -8.48
CA PRO A 47 -2.33 -20.75 -9.76
C PRO A 47 -0.95 -20.47 -10.36
N ILE A 48 -0.84 -20.50 -11.70
CA ILE A 48 0.44 -20.30 -12.39
C ILE A 48 0.99 -18.89 -12.14
N GLU A 49 0.12 -17.89 -12.11
CA GLU A 49 0.48 -16.49 -11.87
C GLU A 49 1.10 -16.32 -10.47
N VAL A 50 0.62 -17.06 -9.47
CA VAL A 50 1.21 -17.05 -8.12
C VAL A 50 2.60 -17.69 -8.11
N ILE A 51 2.81 -18.78 -8.87
CA ILE A 51 4.14 -19.39 -9.05
C ILE A 51 5.12 -18.39 -9.71
N GLU A 52 4.65 -17.64 -10.71
CA GLU A 52 5.45 -16.61 -11.38
C GLU A 52 5.86 -15.48 -10.42
N VAL A 53 4.97 -15.07 -9.51
CA VAL A 53 5.33 -14.11 -8.45
C VAL A 53 6.45 -14.67 -7.56
N ALA A 54 6.32 -15.90 -7.05
CA ALA A 54 7.31 -16.50 -6.16
C ALA A 54 8.70 -16.64 -6.80
N THR A 55 8.71 -16.96 -8.10
CA THR A 55 9.92 -17.22 -8.90
C THR A 55 10.45 -15.98 -9.63
N ALA A 56 9.82 -14.82 -9.46
CA ALA A 56 10.26 -13.56 -10.06
C ALA A 56 11.70 -13.22 -9.66
N ARG A 57 12.54 -12.96 -10.67
CA ARG A 57 13.99 -12.73 -10.50
C ARG A 57 14.33 -11.31 -10.04
N ASP A 58 13.46 -10.36 -10.30
CA ASP A 58 13.66 -8.94 -10.07
C ASP A 58 12.32 -8.23 -9.83
N ARG A 59 12.39 -6.97 -9.40
CA ARG A 59 11.20 -6.16 -9.08
C ARG A 59 10.25 -6.00 -10.27
N VAL A 60 10.78 -5.88 -11.50
CA VAL A 60 9.95 -5.66 -12.69
C VAL A 60 9.17 -6.92 -13.01
N ALA A 61 9.85 -8.07 -13.05
CA ALA A 61 9.21 -9.37 -13.23
C ALA A 61 8.14 -9.66 -12.15
N CYS A 62 8.40 -9.25 -10.90
CA CYS A 62 7.44 -9.40 -9.82
C CYS A 62 6.19 -8.53 -10.03
N ILE A 63 6.36 -7.27 -10.45
CA ILE A 63 5.24 -6.38 -10.77
C ILE A 63 4.39 -6.94 -11.91
N ASP A 64 5.01 -7.44 -12.98
CA ASP A 64 4.29 -8.00 -14.13
C ASP A 64 3.48 -9.23 -13.72
N ALA A 65 4.08 -10.14 -12.95
CA ALA A 65 3.41 -11.34 -12.44
C ALA A 65 2.27 -11.00 -11.47
N LEU A 66 2.50 -10.04 -10.56
CA LEU A 66 1.47 -9.55 -9.64
C LEU A 66 0.31 -8.90 -10.38
N GLN A 67 0.57 -8.15 -11.45
CA GLN A 67 -0.48 -7.54 -12.26
C GLN A 67 -1.36 -8.61 -12.93
N ALA A 68 -0.75 -9.69 -13.42
CA ALA A 68 -1.49 -10.83 -13.98
C ALA A 68 -2.30 -11.57 -12.90
N ALA A 69 -1.69 -11.86 -11.75
CA ALA A 69 -2.34 -12.53 -10.63
C ALA A 69 -3.49 -11.70 -10.03
N ALA A 70 -3.40 -10.36 -10.10
CA ALA A 70 -4.43 -9.45 -9.62
C ALA A 70 -5.67 -9.37 -10.53
N HIS A 71 -5.68 -10.04 -11.67
CA HIS A 71 -6.81 -9.97 -12.59
C HIS A 71 -8.10 -10.49 -11.94
N GLY A 72 -9.13 -9.64 -11.87
CA GLY A 72 -10.39 -9.95 -11.20
C GLY A 72 -10.40 -9.68 -9.69
N GLY A 73 -9.27 -9.25 -9.12
CA GLY A 73 -9.16 -8.83 -7.73
C GLY A 73 -9.72 -7.43 -7.46
N ASP A 74 -9.99 -7.15 -6.18
CA ASP A 74 -10.54 -5.86 -5.74
C ASP A 74 -9.44 -4.87 -5.34
N LEU A 75 -9.13 -3.93 -6.22
CA LEU A 75 -8.17 -2.85 -5.95
C LEU A 75 -8.70 -1.83 -4.93
N LEU A 76 -10.01 -1.67 -4.79
CA LEU A 76 -10.59 -0.75 -3.81
C LEU A 76 -10.36 -1.26 -2.38
N CYS A 77 -10.41 -2.58 -2.18
CA CYS A 77 -10.03 -3.20 -0.89
C CYS A 77 -8.53 -3.06 -0.56
N ALA A 78 -7.66 -3.04 -1.57
CA ALA A 78 -6.23 -2.90 -1.37
C ALA A 78 -5.83 -1.54 -0.77
N GLY A 79 -6.55 -0.48 -1.11
CA GLY A 79 -6.26 0.90 -0.66
C GLY A 79 -6.23 1.04 0.88
N PRO A 80 -7.34 0.74 1.58
CA PRO A 80 -7.40 0.79 3.04
C PRO A 80 -6.32 -0.04 3.74
N TRP A 81 -6.00 -1.22 3.22
CA TRP A 81 -4.92 -2.06 3.78
C TRP A 81 -3.56 -1.39 3.65
N LEU A 82 -3.25 -0.79 2.49
CA LEU A 82 -2.00 -0.06 2.29
C LEU A 82 -1.90 1.21 3.14
N PHE A 83 -3.02 1.88 3.45
CA PHE A 83 -3.02 2.97 4.42
C PHE A 83 -2.73 2.50 5.84
N ALA A 84 -3.22 1.32 6.23
CA ALA A 84 -2.88 0.71 7.52
C ALA A 84 -1.36 0.40 7.60
N ASP A 85 -0.75 -0.11 6.52
CA ASP A 85 0.70 -0.32 6.47
C ASP A 85 1.48 0.99 6.52
N LEU A 86 1.03 2.04 5.82
CA LEU A 86 1.65 3.37 5.88
C LEU A 86 1.59 3.95 7.30
N LEU A 87 0.46 3.80 7.99
CA LEU A 87 0.32 4.20 9.38
C LEU A 87 1.31 3.44 10.28
N ASN A 88 1.36 2.12 10.17
CA ASN A 88 2.29 1.30 10.94
C ASN A 88 3.77 1.70 10.70
N GLN A 89 4.14 1.96 9.43
CA GLN A 89 5.49 2.40 9.06
C GLN A 89 5.81 3.79 9.62
N LEU A 90 4.86 4.73 9.59
CA LEU A 90 5.02 6.08 10.12
C LEU A 90 5.15 6.08 11.65
N GLU A 91 4.33 5.29 12.35
CA GLU A 91 4.35 5.18 13.81
C GLU A 91 5.59 4.47 14.31
N ALA A 92 6.06 3.45 13.60
CA ALA A 92 7.33 2.76 13.88
C ALA A 92 8.57 3.63 13.56
N GLY A 93 8.39 4.79 12.92
CA GLY A 93 9.49 5.64 12.47
C GLY A 93 10.28 5.05 11.29
N ALA A 94 9.74 4.04 10.61
CA ALA A 94 10.35 3.41 9.44
C ALA A 94 10.19 4.25 8.17
N ARG A 95 9.19 5.15 8.13
CA ARG A 95 8.95 6.09 7.02
C ARG A 95 8.70 7.50 7.55
N PRO A 96 9.36 8.55 7.01
CA PRO A 96 9.14 9.93 7.43
C PRO A 96 7.84 10.51 6.87
N VAL A 97 7.37 11.62 7.46
CA VAL A 97 6.11 12.29 7.10
C VAL A 97 6.01 12.63 5.60
N PRO A 98 6.99 13.30 4.95
CA PRO A 98 6.87 13.67 3.54
C PRO A 98 6.73 12.45 2.62
N GLU A 99 7.52 11.40 2.88
CA GLU A 99 7.46 10.16 2.09
C GLU A 99 6.16 9.40 2.30
N THR A 100 5.56 9.50 3.48
CA THR A 100 4.28 8.87 3.80
C THR A 100 3.13 9.57 3.08
N ILE A 101 3.12 10.90 3.03
CA ILE A 101 2.13 11.69 2.27
C ILE A 101 2.21 11.32 0.78
N TYR A 102 3.41 11.37 0.21
CA TYR A 102 3.59 11.04 -1.21
C TYR A 102 3.18 9.60 -1.54
N ALA A 103 3.53 8.64 -0.68
CA ALA A 103 3.10 7.26 -0.85
C ALA A 103 1.57 7.13 -0.76
N ALA A 104 0.92 7.83 0.16
CA ALA A 104 -0.54 7.80 0.31
C ALA A 104 -1.27 8.35 -0.94
N MET A 105 -0.80 9.45 -1.52
CA MET A 105 -1.32 9.98 -2.79
C MET A 105 -1.17 8.97 -3.94
N ARG A 106 -0.04 8.26 -3.99
CA ARG A 106 0.19 7.19 -4.97
C ARG A 106 -0.72 5.99 -4.72
N VAL A 107 -0.99 5.63 -3.47
CA VAL A 107 -1.96 4.57 -3.13
C VAL A 107 -3.35 4.94 -3.62
N ALA A 108 -3.83 6.14 -3.26
CA ALA A 108 -5.17 6.61 -3.66
C ALA A 108 -5.36 6.55 -5.18
N SER A 109 -4.41 7.11 -5.93
CA SER A 109 -4.44 7.11 -7.40
C SER A 109 -4.29 5.70 -8.03
N THR A 110 -3.47 4.83 -7.44
CA THR A 110 -3.18 3.49 -8.01
C THR A 110 -4.33 2.51 -7.77
N THR A 111 -5.02 2.64 -6.64
CA THR A 111 -6.09 1.71 -6.22
C THR A 111 -7.48 2.13 -6.71
N GLY A 112 -7.60 3.29 -7.34
CA GLY A 112 -8.87 3.80 -7.86
C GLY A 112 -9.82 4.28 -6.76
N LEU A 113 -9.29 4.60 -5.57
CA LEU A 113 -10.07 5.21 -4.51
C LEU A 113 -10.64 6.57 -4.96
N PRO A 114 -11.74 7.03 -4.34
CA PRO A 114 -12.33 8.33 -4.66
C PRO A 114 -11.33 9.49 -4.61
N ASP A 115 -11.49 10.46 -5.51
CA ASP A 115 -10.53 11.58 -5.68
C ASP A 115 -10.34 12.42 -4.41
N ASP A 116 -11.37 12.49 -3.54
CA ASP A 116 -11.28 13.19 -2.25
C ASP A 116 -10.23 12.56 -1.32
N CYS A 117 -9.95 11.26 -1.46
CA CYS A 117 -8.85 10.59 -0.78
C CYS A 117 -7.50 11.17 -1.22
N TYR A 118 -7.26 11.30 -2.52
CA TYR A 118 -6.04 11.91 -3.06
C TYR A 118 -5.90 13.35 -2.56
N TYR A 119 -6.96 14.16 -2.70
CA TYR A 119 -6.93 15.58 -2.34
C TYR A 119 -6.74 15.82 -0.83
N ALA A 120 -7.19 14.89 0.03
CA ALA A 120 -6.91 14.97 1.45
C ALA A 120 -5.41 14.89 1.77
N PHE A 121 -4.64 14.06 1.03
CA PHE A 121 -3.19 13.98 1.21
C PHE A 121 -2.43 15.10 0.48
N ASP A 122 -2.94 15.57 -0.65
CA ASP A 122 -2.39 16.73 -1.38
C ASP A 122 -2.42 17.99 -0.50
N ALA A 123 -3.53 18.23 0.21
CA ALA A 123 -3.65 19.33 1.16
C ALA A 123 -2.66 19.22 2.33
N LEU A 124 -2.36 17.99 2.79
CA LEU A 124 -1.37 17.76 3.84
C LEU A 124 0.07 18.03 3.36
N ASP A 125 0.37 17.78 2.08
CA ASP A 125 1.67 18.18 1.51
C ASP A 125 1.82 19.70 1.52
N ASP A 126 0.80 20.43 1.08
CA ASP A 126 0.78 21.89 1.14
C ASP A 126 1.00 22.41 2.58
N GLU A 127 0.27 21.87 3.55
CA GLU A 127 0.41 22.21 4.98
C GLU A 127 1.83 21.92 5.50
N LEU A 128 2.41 20.79 5.11
CA LEU A 128 3.78 20.44 5.47
C LEU A 128 4.79 21.41 4.84
N GLN A 129 4.63 21.79 3.57
CA GLN A 129 5.49 22.78 2.93
C GLN A 129 5.38 24.15 3.61
N MET A 130 4.18 24.56 4.02
CA MET A 130 3.98 25.79 4.79
C MET A 130 4.67 25.73 6.16
N ALA A 131 4.61 24.59 6.85
CA ALA A 131 5.28 24.37 8.13
C ALA A 131 6.82 24.39 8.00
N ILE A 132 7.37 23.71 7.00
CA ILE A 132 8.83 23.68 6.72
C ILE A 132 9.35 25.08 6.44
N ASN A 133 8.58 25.89 5.71
CA ASN A 133 8.94 27.27 5.36
C ASN A 133 8.63 28.28 6.47
N ASN A 134 8.19 27.83 7.66
CA ASN A 134 7.83 28.68 8.80
C ASN A 134 6.76 29.75 8.47
N VAL A 135 5.82 29.43 7.59
CA VAL A 135 4.72 30.33 7.21
C VAL A 135 3.56 30.21 8.19
N CYS A 136 3.03 28.99 8.33
CA CYS A 136 1.98 28.61 9.27
C CYS A 136 2.06 27.09 9.54
N PHE A 137 1.35 26.61 10.57
CA PHE A 137 1.40 25.23 11.07
C PHE A 137 2.77 24.81 11.65
N THR A 138 2.83 23.59 12.18
CA THR A 138 4.08 22.96 12.65
C THR A 138 4.21 21.59 12.01
N VAL A 139 5.43 21.07 11.92
CA VAL A 139 5.68 19.71 11.43
C VAL A 139 4.97 18.66 12.29
N ASP A 140 4.87 18.90 13.60
CA ASP A 140 4.13 18.02 14.52
C ASP A 140 2.63 18.03 14.25
N GLN A 141 2.07 19.21 13.90
CA GLN A 141 0.66 19.31 13.50
C GLN A 141 0.41 18.53 12.20
N ALA A 142 1.26 18.71 11.18
CA ALA A 142 1.16 17.96 9.93
C ALA A 142 1.28 16.44 10.15
N ARG A 143 2.16 16.00 11.07
CA ARG A 143 2.25 14.58 11.46
C ARG A 143 0.96 14.09 12.10
N HIS A 144 0.37 14.87 13.00
CA HIS A 144 -0.88 14.52 13.67
C HIS A 144 -2.04 14.38 12.67
N ASP A 145 -2.18 15.35 11.77
CA ASP A 145 -3.24 15.36 10.76
C ASP A 145 -3.05 14.25 9.72
N LEU A 146 -1.81 13.92 9.35
CA LEU A 146 -1.51 12.76 8.53
C LEU A 146 -1.95 11.44 9.20
N ILE A 147 -1.63 11.23 10.48
CA ILE A 147 -2.06 10.03 11.22
C ILE A 147 -3.59 9.93 11.22
N LYS A 148 -4.28 11.03 11.51
CA LYS A 148 -5.73 11.08 11.52
C LYS A 148 -6.34 10.71 10.15
N THR A 149 -5.77 11.25 9.07
CA THR A 149 -6.23 10.98 7.70
C THR A 149 -5.96 9.54 7.28
N LEU A 150 -4.79 8.97 7.63
CA LEU A 150 -4.50 7.55 7.40
C LEU A 150 -5.48 6.64 8.15
N VAL A 151 -5.77 6.93 9.43
CA VAL A 151 -6.76 6.18 10.22
C VAL A 151 -8.15 6.27 9.60
N GLN A 152 -8.56 7.44 9.10
CA GLN A 152 -9.86 7.61 8.45
C GLN A 152 -9.99 6.70 7.23
N TYR A 153 -9.01 6.71 6.32
CA TYR A 153 -9.10 5.95 5.08
C TYR A 153 -8.73 4.46 5.21
N ALA A 154 -8.02 4.07 6.27
CA ALA A 154 -7.74 2.66 6.57
C ALA A 154 -8.96 1.89 7.10
N ASN A 155 -10.00 2.59 7.59
CA ASN A 155 -11.21 2.00 8.17
C ASN A 155 -12.45 2.08 7.26
N GLN A 156 -12.27 2.39 5.98
CA GLN A 156 -13.34 2.41 4.98
C GLN A 156 -13.48 1.05 4.31
#